data_AF-A0A3C1ZWS5-F1
#
_entry.id   AF-A0A3C1ZWS5-F1
#
_cell.length_a   1.000
_cell.length_b   1.000
_cell.length_c   1.000
_cell.angle_alpha   90.00
_cell.angle_beta   90.00
_cell.angle_gamma   90.00
#
_symmetry.space_group_name_H-M   'P 1'
#
loop_
_entity.id
_entity.type
_entity.pdbx_description
1 polymer ?
#
loop_
_entity_poly.entity_id
_entity_poly.type
_entity_poly.pdbx_seq_one_letter_code
_entity_poly.pdbx_strand_id
1 'polypeptide(L)'
;NLDGSQRPIVVNVCNFPAPVGDDPALLSFGNVTTLFHEFGHAMHGILTNVTYGSMAGTSGPRDFTEFPAQILEHWASEPEILKSFATHYQTGEVIPDELIDKLLKASKFNQGFANTEYLAASLLDMDWHTITAEEELKDADAFEEASLTKIGLIGEIAPRYRSTYFSHIFAGGYASGYYSYVHSAVLDSDGFAAFKATGDVFNPELAAKLRMHVYEKGSTEEAMELYKQFRGREAEIDALLKVRGLDGSSD
;
A
#
# COMPACT_ATOMS: atom_id res chain seq x y z
N ASN A 1 -5.37 30.97 2.19
CA ASN A 1 -4.85 32.29 1.82
C ASN A 1 -3.72 32.09 0.82
N LEU A 2 -3.78 32.74 -0.35
CA LEU A 2 -2.82 32.58 -1.45
C LEU A 2 -1.64 33.57 -1.35
N ASP A 3 -1.49 34.23 -0.20
CA ASP A 3 -0.58 35.34 0.05
C ASP A 3 0.76 34.91 0.70
N GLY A 4 0.99 33.61 0.87
CA GLY A 4 2.23 33.08 1.43
C GLY A 4 2.38 31.57 1.30
N SER A 5 3.59 31.07 1.53
CA SER A 5 3.87 29.63 1.60
C SER A 5 3.37 29.06 2.93
N GLN A 6 2.57 28.01 2.86
CA GLN A 6 2.17 27.22 4.03
C GLN A 6 2.96 25.91 4.03
N ARG A 7 3.61 25.59 5.15
CA ARG A 7 4.34 24.32 5.29
C ARG A 7 3.40 23.24 5.81
N PRO A 8 3.42 22.04 5.23
CA PRO A 8 2.60 20.93 5.69
C PRO A 8 3.05 20.47 7.09
N ILE A 9 2.08 20.06 7.91
CA ILE A 9 2.31 19.32 9.14
C ILE A 9 1.64 17.97 8.94
N VAL A 10 2.42 16.89 8.98
CA VAL A 10 1.94 15.52 8.75
C VAL A 10 2.10 14.69 10.01
N VAL A 11 1.16 13.77 10.22
CA VAL A 11 1.12 12.88 11.39
C VAL A 11 0.93 11.45 10.90
N ASN A 12 1.83 10.56 11.31
CA ASN A 12 1.65 9.12 11.15
C ASN A 12 1.23 8.54 12.50
N VAL A 13 0.21 7.69 12.49
CA VAL A 13 -0.29 7.00 13.68
C VAL A 13 -0.28 5.51 13.40
N CYS A 14 0.48 4.75 14.18
CA CYS A 14 0.60 3.30 14.03
C CYS A 14 0.25 2.59 15.33
N ASN A 15 -0.40 1.44 15.23
CA ASN A 15 -0.74 0.58 16.38
C ASN A 15 0.29 -0.55 16.56
N PHE A 16 1.54 -0.17 16.80
CA PHE A 16 2.63 -1.13 17.04
C PHE A 16 2.60 -1.71 18.46
N PRO A 17 3.17 -2.91 18.68
CA PRO A 17 3.30 -3.45 20.02
C PRO A 17 4.07 -2.49 20.93
N ALA A 18 3.56 -2.26 22.13
CA ALA A 18 4.26 -1.49 23.14
C ALA A 18 5.52 -2.25 23.62
N PRO A 19 6.53 -1.54 24.16
CA PRO A 19 7.64 -2.15 24.87
C PRO A 19 7.17 -3.12 25.97
N VAL A 20 7.95 -4.18 26.22
CA VAL A 20 7.65 -5.17 27.26
C VAL A 20 8.71 -5.10 28.36
N GLY A 21 8.31 -4.68 29.57
CA GLY A 21 9.27 -4.47 30.66
C GLY A 21 10.31 -3.42 30.29
N ASP A 22 11.59 -3.79 30.38
CA ASP A 22 12.73 -2.93 30.02
C ASP A 22 13.20 -3.14 28.55
N ASP A 23 12.61 -4.09 27.82
CA ASP A 23 12.95 -4.34 26.41
C ASP A 23 12.28 -3.29 25.50
N PRO A 24 12.92 -2.91 24.37
CA PRO A 24 12.32 -1.98 23.41
C PRO A 24 11.10 -2.59 22.70
N ALA A 25 10.33 -1.74 22.02
CA ALA A 25 9.29 -2.23 21.11
C ALA A 25 9.93 -2.95 19.91
N LEU A 26 9.75 -4.27 19.84
CA LEU A 26 10.23 -5.08 18.72
C LEU A 26 9.12 -5.21 17.67
N LEU A 27 9.45 -4.84 16.44
CA LEU A 27 8.50 -4.81 15.33
C LEU A 27 8.61 -6.08 14.49
N SER A 28 7.45 -6.64 14.10
CA SER A 28 7.42 -7.63 13.03
C SER A 28 7.80 -7.00 11.69
N PHE A 29 8.21 -7.81 10.71
CA PHE A 29 8.46 -7.28 9.37
C PHE A 29 7.22 -6.60 8.77
N GLY A 30 6.03 -7.14 9.02
CA GLY A 30 4.77 -6.50 8.62
C GLY A 30 4.57 -5.12 9.26
N ASN A 31 4.97 -4.92 10.52
CA ASN A 31 4.95 -3.58 11.14
C ASN A 31 5.96 -2.62 10.51
N VAL A 32 7.14 -3.12 10.12
CA VAL A 32 8.12 -2.33 9.36
C VAL A 32 7.53 -1.92 8.02
N THR A 33 6.91 -2.84 7.28
CA THR A 33 6.20 -2.53 6.02
C THR A 33 5.13 -1.45 6.24
N THR A 34 4.30 -1.57 7.28
CA THR A 34 3.33 -0.52 7.66
C THR A 34 4.01 0.82 7.94
N LEU A 35 5.16 0.85 8.63
CA LEU A 35 5.87 2.09 8.89
C LEU A 35 6.33 2.77 7.58
N PHE A 36 6.84 1.99 6.63
CA PHE A 36 7.23 2.51 5.31
C PHE A 36 6.00 3.01 4.52
N HIS A 37 4.89 2.27 4.55
CA HIS A 37 3.62 2.67 3.95
C HIS A 37 3.17 4.06 4.44
N GLU A 38 3.02 4.22 5.76
CA GLU A 38 2.61 5.49 6.34
C GLU A 38 3.63 6.60 6.05
N PHE A 39 4.92 6.27 6.00
CA PHE A 39 5.95 7.24 5.66
C PHE A 39 5.88 7.69 4.19
N GLY A 40 5.41 6.84 3.27
CA GLY A 40 5.15 7.25 1.89
C GLY A 40 3.99 8.24 1.79
N HIS A 41 2.91 8.08 2.57
CA HIS A 41 1.90 9.14 2.74
C HIS A 41 2.50 10.42 3.34
N ALA A 42 3.38 10.28 4.34
CA ALA A 42 4.07 11.42 4.93
C ALA A 42 4.91 12.17 3.90
N MET A 43 5.64 11.45 3.04
CA MET A 43 6.40 12.05 1.94
C MET A 43 5.49 12.79 0.97
N HIS A 44 4.32 12.24 0.65
CA HIS A 44 3.33 12.92 -0.21
C HIS A 44 2.85 14.23 0.41
N GLY A 45 2.60 14.26 1.72
CA GLY A 45 2.28 15.48 2.44
C GLY A 45 3.44 16.48 2.53
N ILE A 46 4.65 16.02 2.91
CA ILE A 46 5.82 16.87 3.19
C ILE A 46 6.39 17.49 1.91
N LEU A 47 6.39 16.74 0.81
CA LEU A 47 7.00 17.16 -0.46
C LEU A 47 6.02 17.94 -1.35
N THR A 48 4.74 18.05 -1.00
CA THR A 48 3.77 18.74 -1.85
C THR A 48 4.20 20.17 -2.18
N ASN A 49 4.06 20.55 -3.45
CA ASN A 49 4.46 21.85 -3.97
C ASN A 49 3.39 22.38 -4.94
N VAL A 50 2.25 22.79 -4.37
CA VAL A 50 1.09 23.24 -5.13
C VAL A 50 0.57 24.59 -4.63
N THR A 51 -0.13 25.32 -5.50
CA THR A 51 -0.70 26.64 -5.19
C THR A 51 -1.94 26.55 -4.29
N TYR A 52 -2.79 25.56 -4.49
CA TYR A 52 -4.09 25.46 -3.83
C TYR A 52 -4.09 24.32 -2.82
N GLY A 53 -4.32 24.64 -1.54
CA GLY A 53 -4.31 23.65 -0.45
C GLY A 53 -5.32 22.52 -0.62
N SER A 54 -6.42 22.73 -1.35
CA SER A 54 -7.39 21.66 -1.67
C SER A 54 -6.81 20.56 -2.56
N MET A 55 -5.72 20.84 -3.27
CA MET A 55 -5.03 19.90 -4.16
C MET A 55 -3.68 19.42 -3.59
N ALA A 56 -3.35 19.78 -2.35
CA ALA A 56 -2.06 19.51 -1.75
C ALA A 56 -1.97 18.10 -1.14
N GLY A 57 -0.75 17.58 -1.06
CA GLY A 57 -0.44 16.33 -0.39
C GLY A 57 -1.20 15.15 -0.96
N THR A 58 -1.86 14.39 -0.09
CA THR A 58 -2.62 13.18 -0.42
C THR A 58 -4.00 13.45 -1.04
N SER A 59 -4.32 14.70 -1.40
CA SER A 59 -5.50 15.01 -2.20
C SER A 59 -5.45 14.29 -3.55
N GLY A 60 -6.56 13.69 -3.96
CA GLY A 60 -6.67 13.01 -5.24
C GLY A 60 -7.61 11.79 -5.21
N PRO A 61 -7.70 11.06 -6.34
CA PRO A 61 -8.37 9.77 -6.40
C PRO A 61 -7.74 8.75 -5.44
N ARG A 62 -8.57 8.00 -4.70
CA ARG A 62 -8.10 7.04 -3.68
C ARG A 62 -7.28 5.91 -4.29
N ASP A 63 -7.63 5.51 -5.51
CA ASP A 63 -6.95 4.49 -6.31
C ASP A 63 -5.57 4.92 -6.84
N PHE A 64 -5.17 6.19 -6.61
CA PHE A 64 -3.82 6.69 -6.81
C PHE A 64 -3.13 7.08 -5.50
N THR A 65 -3.86 7.54 -4.48
CA THR A 65 -3.26 8.00 -3.21
C THR A 65 -2.48 6.90 -2.47
N GLU A 66 -2.83 5.63 -2.68
CA GLU A 66 -2.11 4.48 -2.12
C GLU A 66 -0.78 4.19 -2.82
N PHE A 67 -0.64 4.51 -4.11
CA PHE A 67 0.59 4.25 -4.86
C PHE A 67 1.86 4.87 -4.22
N PRO A 68 1.88 6.17 -3.85
CA PRO A 68 3.04 6.79 -3.19
C PRO A 68 3.37 6.21 -1.81
N ALA A 69 2.40 5.60 -1.14
CA ALA A 69 2.60 4.88 0.12
C ALA A 69 3.18 3.50 -0.13
N GLN A 70 2.52 2.70 -0.97
CA GLN A 70 2.88 1.31 -1.22
C GLN A 70 4.20 1.17 -1.96
N ILE A 71 4.55 2.10 -2.86
CA ILE A 71 5.86 2.05 -3.54
C ILE A 71 6.97 2.02 -2.49
N LEU A 72 6.89 2.83 -1.44
CA LEU A 72 7.94 2.90 -0.42
C LEU A 72 8.11 1.58 0.37
N GLU A 73 7.06 0.76 0.46
CA GLU A 73 7.13 -0.56 1.12
C GLU A 73 8.18 -1.48 0.51
N HIS A 74 8.41 -1.40 -0.79
CA HIS A 74 9.38 -2.26 -1.48
C HIS A 74 10.80 -2.09 -0.94
N TRP A 75 11.17 -0.86 -0.57
CA TRP A 75 12.49 -0.52 -0.02
C TRP A 75 12.72 -1.18 1.34
N ALA A 76 11.66 -1.47 2.12
CA ALA A 76 11.79 -2.13 3.42
C ALA A 76 12.44 -3.52 3.32
N SER A 77 12.36 -4.16 2.14
CA SER A 77 12.94 -5.48 1.87
C SER A 77 14.29 -5.45 1.15
N GLU A 78 14.77 -4.28 0.72
CA GLU A 78 16.04 -4.18 0.00
C GLU A 78 17.20 -4.52 0.93
N PRO A 79 18.14 -5.42 0.53
CA PRO A 79 19.23 -5.85 1.41
C PRO A 79 20.05 -4.70 1.99
N GLU A 80 20.32 -3.65 1.21
CA GLU A 80 21.06 -2.48 1.66
C GLU A 80 20.27 -1.62 2.66
N ILE A 81 18.94 -1.57 2.54
CA ILE A 81 18.06 -0.88 3.49
C ILE A 81 17.90 -1.70 4.77
N LEU A 82 17.65 -3.01 4.66
CA LEU A 82 17.60 -3.91 5.81
C LEU A 82 18.86 -3.80 6.65
N LYS A 83 20.05 -3.83 6.04
CA LYS A 83 21.33 -3.68 6.74
C LYS A 83 21.51 -2.34 7.46
N SER A 84 20.75 -1.31 7.08
CA SER A 84 20.83 0.00 7.73
C SER A 84 20.08 0.09 9.06
N PHE A 85 19.05 -0.73 9.27
CA PHE A 85 18.21 -0.65 10.48
C PHE A 85 18.02 -1.98 11.21
N ALA A 86 18.08 -3.12 10.51
CA ALA A 86 17.89 -4.44 11.11
C ALA A 86 19.17 -4.85 11.86
N THR A 87 19.31 -4.28 13.04
CA THR A 87 20.39 -4.55 14.00
C THR A 87 19.82 -5.22 15.23
N HIS A 88 20.54 -6.21 15.76
CA HIS A 88 20.11 -6.93 16.94
C HIS A 88 20.12 -5.99 18.15
N TYR A 89 18.98 -5.83 18.82
CA TYR A 89 18.77 -4.77 19.79
C TYR A 89 19.73 -4.83 21.01
N GLN A 90 20.25 -6.02 21.34
CA GLN A 90 21.18 -6.19 22.47
C GLN A 90 22.66 -6.12 22.05
N THR A 91 23.00 -6.62 20.86
CA THR A 91 24.40 -6.82 20.45
C THR A 91 24.87 -5.78 19.44
N GLY A 92 23.93 -5.09 18.77
CA GLY A 92 24.21 -4.17 17.68
C GLY A 92 24.65 -4.86 16.38
N GLU A 93 24.65 -6.19 16.33
CA GLU A 93 25.02 -6.94 15.13
C GLU A 93 24.00 -6.72 14.01
N VAL A 94 24.49 -6.42 12.81
CA VAL A 94 23.66 -6.27 11.60
C VAL A 94 23.11 -7.63 11.19
N ILE A 95 21.87 -7.67 10.67
CA ILE A 95 21.25 -8.87 10.12
C ILE A 95 22.20 -9.57 9.12
N PRO A 96 22.48 -10.88 9.28
CA PRO A 96 23.29 -11.64 8.35
C PRO A 96 22.63 -11.81 6.97
N ASP A 97 23.43 -11.87 5.91
CA ASP A 97 22.96 -12.10 4.53
C ASP A 97 22.10 -13.36 4.40
N GLU A 98 22.44 -14.43 5.13
CA GLU A 98 21.66 -15.67 5.12
C GLU A 98 20.20 -15.46 5.58
N LEU A 99 19.96 -14.56 6.53
CA LEU A 99 18.60 -14.26 7.00
C LEU A 99 17.86 -13.36 6.03
N ILE A 100 18.55 -12.42 5.38
CA ILE A 100 17.98 -11.61 4.29
C ILE A 100 17.53 -12.53 3.15
N ASP A 101 18.38 -13.46 2.72
CA ASP A 101 18.05 -14.41 1.65
C ASP A 101 16.84 -15.28 1.99
N LYS A 102 16.72 -15.72 3.25
CA LYS A 102 15.56 -16.48 3.73
C LYS A 102 14.29 -15.62 3.73
N LEU A 103 14.38 -14.36 4.17
CA LEU A 103 13.27 -13.41 4.13
C LEU A 103 12.78 -13.20 2.69
N LEU A 104 13.69 -12.95 1.76
CA LEU A 104 13.37 -12.72 0.35
C LEU A 104 12.77 -13.98 -0.31
N LYS A 105 13.30 -15.17 -0.03
CA LYS A 105 12.71 -16.44 -0.51
C LYS A 105 11.31 -16.68 0.05
N ALA A 106 11.04 -16.23 1.26
CA ALA A 106 9.73 -16.33 1.89
C ALA A 106 8.73 -15.25 1.42
N SER A 107 9.13 -14.28 0.59
CA SER A 107 8.26 -13.15 0.17
C SER A 107 6.95 -13.58 -0.52
N LYS A 108 6.97 -14.71 -1.25
CA LYS A 108 5.79 -15.29 -1.91
C LYS A 108 4.99 -16.23 -0.99
N PHE A 109 5.52 -16.57 0.18
CA PHE A 109 4.82 -17.43 1.12
C PHE A 109 3.50 -16.76 1.55
N ASN A 110 2.44 -17.56 1.63
CA ASN A 110 1.10 -17.13 2.04
C ASN A 110 0.41 -16.09 1.13
N GLN A 111 0.96 -15.78 -0.04
CA GLN A 111 0.32 -14.85 -0.99
C GLN A 111 -1.08 -15.31 -1.41
N GLY A 112 -1.33 -16.63 -1.50
CA GLY A 112 -2.67 -17.16 -1.73
C GLY A 112 -3.68 -16.66 -0.69
N PHE A 113 -3.38 -16.84 0.60
CA PHE A 113 -4.23 -16.35 1.68
C PHE A 113 -4.38 -14.82 1.63
N ALA A 114 -3.25 -14.09 1.60
CA ALA A 114 -3.24 -12.63 1.67
C ALA A 114 -4.03 -11.96 0.53
N ASN A 115 -3.91 -12.49 -0.69
CA ASN A 115 -4.68 -12.00 -1.82
C ASN A 115 -6.16 -12.35 -1.72
N THR A 116 -6.49 -13.57 -1.30
CA THR A 116 -7.88 -14.02 -1.18
C THR A 116 -8.65 -13.21 -0.13
N GLU A 117 -8.12 -13.05 1.08
CA GLU A 117 -8.84 -12.29 2.14
C GLU A 117 -9.06 -10.83 1.73
N TYR A 118 -8.09 -10.22 1.03
CA TYR A 118 -8.16 -8.83 0.61
C TYR A 118 -9.14 -8.64 -0.55
N LEU A 119 -9.11 -9.53 -1.56
CA LEU A 119 -10.04 -9.47 -2.69
C LEU A 119 -11.46 -9.76 -2.25
N ALA A 120 -11.66 -10.69 -1.30
CA ALA A 120 -12.95 -10.93 -0.69
C ALA A 120 -13.52 -9.67 -0.01
N ALA A 121 -12.70 -8.95 0.77
CA ALA A 121 -13.13 -7.69 1.38
C ALA A 121 -13.40 -6.58 0.33
N SER A 122 -12.58 -6.49 -0.72
CA SER A 122 -12.79 -5.53 -1.82
C SER A 122 -14.09 -5.80 -2.58
N LEU A 123 -14.41 -7.07 -2.85
CA LEU A 123 -15.65 -7.45 -3.53
C LEU A 123 -16.87 -7.27 -2.63
N LEU A 124 -16.74 -7.56 -1.33
CA LEU A 124 -17.77 -7.28 -0.34
C LEU A 124 -18.10 -5.78 -0.25
N ASP A 125 -17.09 -4.91 -0.28
CA ASP A 125 -17.28 -3.45 -0.38
C ASP A 125 -18.08 -3.07 -1.63
N MET A 126 -17.71 -3.60 -2.80
CA MET A 126 -18.42 -3.32 -4.04
C MET A 126 -19.87 -3.82 -4.02
N ASP A 127 -20.11 -5.02 -3.49
CA ASP A 127 -21.46 -5.55 -3.33
C ASP A 127 -22.29 -4.63 -2.40
N TRP A 128 -21.72 -4.17 -1.27
CA TRP A 128 -22.39 -3.20 -0.36
C TRP A 128 -22.77 -1.87 -1.02
N HIS A 129 -22.03 -1.43 -2.03
CA HIS A 129 -22.23 -0.12 -2.67
C HIS A 129 -22.86 -0.20 -4.06
N THR A 130 -23.30 -1.39 -4.48
CA THR A 130 -24.05 -1.60 -5.72
C THR A 130 -25.49 -2.06 -5.48
N ILE A 131 -25.91 -2.11 -4.21
CA ILE A 131 -27.30 -2.35 -3.82
C ILE A 131 -28.24 -1.31 -4.42
N THR A 132 -29.33 -1.79 -4.99
CA THR A 132 -30.36 -0.95 -5.61
C THR A 132 -31.46 -0.55 -4.63
N ALA A 133 -32.22 0.50 -4.95
CA ALA A 133 -33.34 0.95 -4.11
C ALA A 133 -34.49 -0.07 -3.99
N GLU A 134 -34.49 -1.12 -4.82
CA GLU A 134 -35.49 -2.18 -4.83
C GLU A 134 -35.13 -3.33 -3.88
N GLU A 135 -33.88 -3.40 -3.42
CA GLU A 135 -33.40 -4.46 -2.55
C GLU A 135 -33.65 -4.11 -1.08
N GLU A 136 -34.55 -4.86 -0.43
CA GLU A 136 -34.76 -4.75 1.02
C GLU A 136 -33.67 -5.50 1.79
N LEU A 137 -32.73 -4.77 2.39
CA LEU A 137 -31.74 -5.35 3.29
C LEU A 137 -32.22 -5.29 4.73
N LYS A 138 -32.38 -6.47 5.31
CA LYS A 138 -32.85 -6.64 6.70
C LYS A 138 -31.79 -7.25 7.63
N ASP A 139 -30.76 -7.86 7.05
CA ASP A 139 -29.73 -8.58 7.79
C ASP A 139 -28.37 -8.45 7.08
N ALA A 140 -27.40 -7.86 7.77
CA ALA A 140 -26.07 -7.64 7.24
C ALA A 140 -25.20 -8.90 7.20
N ASP A 141 -25.39 -9.83 8.13
CA ASP A 141 -24.64 -11.09 8.15
C ASP A 141 -25.10 -11.98 6.98
N ALA A 142 -26.41 -12.05 6.73
CA ALA A 142 -26.95 -12.79 5.60
C ALA A 142 -26.51 -12.21 4.24
N PHE A 143 -26.43 -10.88 4.13
CA PHE A 143 -25.91 -10.22 2.93
C PHE A 143 -24.44 -10.54 2.70
N GLU A 144 -23.61 -10.43 3.73
CA GLU A 144 -22.19 -10.77 3.66
C GLU A 144 -21.99 -12.23 3.26
N GLU A 145 -22.69 -13.17 3.89
CA GLU A 145 -22.60 -14.60 3.55
C GLU A 145 -22.96 -14.85 2.08
N ALA A 146 -24.00 -14.20 1.57
CA ALA A 146 -24.40 -14.30 0.16
C ALA A 146 -23.33 -13.73 -0.79
N SER A 147 -22.75 -12.57 -0.47
CA SER A 147 -21.66 -11.95 -1.24
C SER A 147 -20.43 -12.84 -1.29
N LEU A 148 -20.00 -13.39 -0.15
CA LEU A 148 -18.82 -14.26 -0.06
C LEU A 148 -19.06 -15.62 -0.74
N THR A 149 -20.28 -16.17 -0.66
CA THR A 149 -20.66 -17.40 -1.36
C THR A 149 -20.65 -17.21 -2.88
N LYS A 150 -21.14 -16.06 -3.37
CA LYS A 150 -21.16 -15.70 -4.80
C LYS A 150 -19.76 -15.71 -5.44
N ILE A 151 -18.72 -15.33 -4.69
CA ILE A 151 -17.33 -15.34 -5.17
C ILE A 151 -16.61 -16.69 -4.93
N GLY A 152 -17.31 -17.67 -4.34
CA GLY A 152 -16.75 -19.00 -4.07
C GLY A 152 -15.67 -19.00 -2.98
N LEU A 153 -15.74 -18.08 -2.02
CA LEU A 153 -14.78 -18.01 -0.92
C LEU A 153 -14.82 -19.30 -0.09
N ILE A 154 -13.66 -19.90 0.17
CA ILE A 154 -13.54 -21.11 0.98
C ILE A 154 -13.71 -20.79 2.47
N GLY A 155 -14.23 -21.75 3.25
CA GLY A 155 -14.53 -21.54 4.67
C GLY A 155 -13.30 -21.29 5.56
N GLU A 156 -12.11 -21.64 5.09
CA GLU A 156 -10.85 -21.43 5.80
C GLU A 156 -10.33 -19.99 5.72
N ILE A 157 -10.86 -19.15 4.82
CA ILE A 157 -10.42 -17.78 4.63
C ILE A 157 -11.62 -16.83 4.78
N ALA A 158 -11.58 -15.98 5.80
CA ALA A 158 -12.53 -14.87 5.95
C ALA A 158 -12.09 -13.67 5.09
N PRO A 159 -13.01 -12.75 4.72
CA PRO A 159 -12.57 -11.45 4.20
C PRO A 159 -11.74 -10.73 5.26
N ARG A 160 -10.74 -9.96 4.81
CA ARG A 160 -9.81 -9.24 5.70
C ARG A 160 -10.54 -8.38 6.74
N TYR A 161 -11.67 -7.82 6.34
CA TYR A 161 -12.63 -7.19 7.24
C TYR A 161 -14.03 -7.73 6.96
N ARG A 162 -14.77 -8.08 8.01
CA ARG A 162 -16.21 -8.32 7.93
C ARG A 162 -16.96 -7.02 8.16
N SER A 163 -18.18 -6.96 7.65
CA SER A 163 -19.02 -5.77 7.55
C SER A 163 -19.12 -4.99 8.86
N THR A 164 -19.33 -5.68 9.99
CA THR A 164 -19.53 -5.07 11.31
C THR A 164 -18.29 -4.36 11.88
N TYR A 165 -17.11 -4.59 11.32
CA TYR A 165 -15.85 -3.93 11.71
C TYR A 165 -15.07 -3.40 10.51
N PHE A 166 -15.73 -3.21 9.36
CA PHE A 166 -15.11 -2.70 8.15
C PHE A 166 -15.03 -1.17 8.16
N SER A 167 -14.22 -0.63 9.06
CA SER A 167 -14.09 0.82 9.28
C SER A 167 -13.75 1.60 8.02
N HIS A 168 -12.96 1.03 7.10
CA HIS A 168 -12.56 1.68 5.84
C HIS A 168 -13.76 2.17 5.02
N ILE A 169 -14.83 1.37 4.95
CA ILE A 169 -15.98 1.63 4.09
C ILE A 169 -17.16 2.24 4.85
N PHE A 170 -17.29 1.98 6.15
CA PHE A 170 -18.42 2.49 6.95
C PHE A 170 -18.11 3.73 7.78
N ALA A 171 -16.82 4.00 8.08
CA ALA A 171 -16.39 5.13 8.89
C ALA A 171 -15.15 5.86 8.32
N GLY A 172 -14.64 5.40 7.18
CA GLY A 172 -13.46 5.90 6.51
C GLY A 172 -13.79 6.47 5.12
N GLY A 173 -12.74 6.69 4.33
CA GLY A 173 -12.85 7.30 2.99
C GLY A 173 -12.88 6.32 1.83
N TYR A 174 -13.12 5.02 2.06
CA TYR A 174 -12.95 3.94 1.07
C TYR A 174 -14.26 3.23 0.71
N ALA A 175 -15.42 3.79 1.05
CA ALA A 175 -16.71 3.30 0.56
C ALA A 175 -16.70 3.19 -0.97
N SER A 176 -17.04 2.02 -1.53
CA SER A 176 -16.93 1.72 -2.96
C SER A 176 -15.51 1.97 -3.52
N GLY A 177 -14.50 1.69 -2.72
CA GLY A 177 -13.13 2.13 -2.96
C GLY A 177 -12.08 1.27 -2.28
N TYR A 178 -12.43 0.20 -1.55
CA TYR A 178 -11.43 -0.64 -0.91
C TYR A 178 -10.54 -1.36 -1.93
N TYR A 179 -11.01 -1.55 -3.17
CA TYR A 179 -10.21 -2.05 -4.30
C TYR A 179 -9.00 -1.17 -4.64
N SER A 180 -8.98 0.09 -4.16
CA SER A 180 -7.92 1.07 -4.42
C SER A 180 -6.53 0.54 -4.08
N TYR A 181 -6.38 -0.26 -3.01
CA TYR A 181 -5.07 -0.80 -2.64
C TYR A 181 -4.54 -1.80 -3.67
N VAL A 182 -5.37 -2.63 -4.31
CA VAL A 182 -4.91 -3.53 -5.38
C VAL A 182 -4.71 -2.78 -6.69
N HIS A 183 -5.52 -1.76 -6.98
CA HIS A 183 -5.29 -0.92 -8.14
C HIS A 183 -3.95 -0.19 -8.03
N SER A 184 -3.67 0.43 -6.88
CA SER A 184 -2.38 1.06 -6.59
C SER A 184 -1.23 0.06 -6.50
N ALA A 185 -1.49 -1.20 -6.13
CA ALA A 185 -0.45 -2.23 -6.16
C ALA A 185 0.11 -2.50 -7.57
N VAL A 186 -0.70 -2.28 -8.61
CA VAL A 186 -0.21 -2.33 -10.00
C VAL A 186 0.79 -1.20 -10.26
N LEU A 187 0.45 0.02 -9.85
CA LEU A 187 1.29 1.21 -10.00
C LEU A 187 2.59 1.08 -9.20
N ASP A 188 2.52 0.60 -7.96
CA ASP A 188 3.70 0.49 -7.09
C ASP A 188 4.69 -0.54 -7.60
N SER A 189 4.20 -1.69 -8.06
CA SER A 189 5.06 -2.83 -8.38
C SER A 189 5.74 -2.59 -9.72
N ASP A 190 5.03 -2.00 -10.68
CA ASP A 190 5.62 -1.55 -11.94
C ASP A 190 6.54 -0.34 -11.75
N GLY A 191 6.17 0.60 -10.89
CA GLY A 191 7.01 1.74 -10.52
C GLY A 191 8.34 1.30 -9.90
N PHE A 192 8.31 0.37 -8.95
CA PHE A 192 9.51 -0.18 -8.33
C PHE A 192 10.31 -1.08 -9.26
N ALA A 193 9.64 -1.84 -10.14
CA ALA A 193 10.32 -2.62 -11.16
C ALA A 193 11.16 -1.72 -12.09
N ALA A 194 10.75 -0.47 -12.33
CA ALA A 194 11.58 0.49 -13.08
C ALA A 194 12.90 0.80 -12.36
N PHE A 195 12.88 1.01 -11.04
CA PHE A 195 14.08 1.19 -10.23
C PHE A 195 14.99 -0.04 -10.32
N LYS A 196 14.44 -1.24 -10.11
CA LYS A 196 15.17 -2.52 -10.25
C LYS A 196 15.81 -2.69 -11.63
N ALA A 197 15.11 -2.30 -12.70
CA ALA A 197 15.61 -2.42 -14.08
C ALA A 197 16.84 -1.55 -14.36
N THR A 198 17.05 -0.46 -13.59
CA THR A 198 18.27 0.35 -13.71
C THR A 198 19.50 -0.32 -13.10
N GLY A 199 19.32 -1.34 -12.26
CA GLY A 199 20.36 -1.92 -11.42
C GLY A 199 20.67 -1.12 -10.15
N ASP A 200 19.94 -0.02 -9.90
CA ASP A 200 20.09 0.86 -8.75
C ASP A 200 18.70 1.24 -8.20
N VAL A 201 18.34 0.69 -7.04
CA VAL A 201 17.04 0.99 -6.40
C VAL A 201 16.96 2.41 -5.81
N PHE A 202 18.06 3.17 -5.90
CA PHE A 202 18.13 4.59 -5.56
C PHE A 202 18.42 5.49 -6.77
N ASN A 203 18.19 4.99 -7.99
CA ASN A 203 18.47 5.74 -9.21
C ASN A 203 18.00 7.21 -9.12
N PRO A 204 18.93 8.19 -9.16
CA PRO A 204 18.60 9.58 -8.84
C PRO A 204 17.68 10.23 -9.88
N GLU A 205 17.75 9.80 -11.14
CA GLU A 205 16.89 10.32 -12.20
C GLU A 205 15.44 9.86 -12.03
N LEU A 206 15.22 8.57 -11.74
CA LEU A 206 13.88 8.05 -11.43
C LEU A 206 13.35 8.61 -10.12
N ALA A 207 14.18 8.74 -9.08
CA ALA A 207 13.77 9.36 -7.82
C ALA A 207 13.35 10.83 -8.01
N ALA A 208 14.07 11.59 -8.84
CA ALA A 208 13.70 12.96 -9.18
C ALA A 208 12.36 13.02 -9.93
N LYS A 209 12.10 12.10 -10.86
CA LYS A 209 10.81 11.99 -11.55
C LYS A 209 9.68 11.61 -10.60
N LEU A 210 9.88 10.62 -9.73
CA LEU A 210 8.90 10.20 -8.72
C LEU A 210 8.54 11.38 -7.82
N ARG A 211 9.54 12.12 -7.33
CA ARG A 211 9.32 13.33 -6.56
C ARG A 211 8.53 14.38 -7.35
N MET A 212 9.02 14.78 -8.52
CA MET A 212 8.48 15.91 -9.28
C MET A 212 7.07 15.65 -9.85
N HIS A 213 6.78 14.41 -10.24
CA HIS A 213 5.51 14.07 -10.88
C HIS A 213 4.50 13.42 -9.94
N VAL A 214 4.93 12.86 -8.80
CA VAL A 214 4.02 12.17 -7.88
C VAL A 214 3.95 12.94 -6.57
N TYR A 215 5.03 12.97 -5.80
CA TYR A 215 5.00 13.54 -4.45
C TYR A 215 4.78 15.06 -4.40
N GLU A 216 5.24 15.82 -5.39
CA GLU A 216 5.09 17.28 -5.43
C GLU A 216 3.71 17.75 -5.94
N LYS A 217 2.98 16.89 -6.66
CA LYS A 217 1.84 17.30 -7.50
C LYS A 217 0.46 17.24 -6.85
N GLY A 218 0.28 16.42 -5.81
CA GLY A 218 -1.04 16.17 -5.25
C GLY A 218 -2.08 15.90 -6.35
N SER A 219 -3.19 16.64 -6.37
CA SER A 219 -4.25 16.48 -7.38
C SER A 219 -4.25 17.55 -8.48
N THR A 220 -3.10 18.10 -8.88
CA THR A 220 -3.06 19.18 -9.90
C THR A 220 -3.26 18.71 -11.34
N GLU A 221 -3.05 17.42 -11.61
CA GLU A 221 -3.16 16.80 -12.92
C GLU A 221 -3.84 15.42 -12.76
N GLU A 222 -4.26 14.83 -13.88
CA GLU A 222 -4.84 13.48 -13.88
C GLU A 222 -3.82 12.43 -13.40
N ALA A 223 -4.26 11.54 -12.50
CA ALA A 223 -3.40 10.58 -11.81
C ALA A 223 -2.55 9.70 -12.76
N MET A 224 -3.16 9.18 -13.83
CA MET A 224 -2.44 8.35 -14.81
C MET A 224 -1.47 9.18 -15.67
N GLU A 225 -1.73 10.46 -15.89
CA GLU A 225 -0.76 11.34 -16.57
C GLU A 225 0.47 11.58 -15.69
N LEU A 226 0.28 11.81 -14.39
CA LEU A 226 1.36 11.91 -13.41
C LEU A 226 2.21 10.62 -13.37
N TYR A 227 1.55 9.46 -13.35
CA TYR A 227 2.23 8.17 -13.40
C TYR A 227 3.04 8.02 -14.70
N LYS A 228 2.45 8.32 -15.87
CA LYS A 228 3.15 8.27 -17.17
C LYS A 228 4.34 9.21 -17.22
N GLN A 229 4.26 10.40 -16.64
CA GLN A 229 5.39 11.32 -16.57
C GLN A 229 6.55 10.76 -15.72
N PHE A 230 6.23 10.07 -14.62
CA PHE A 230 7.22 9.34 -13.83
C PHE A 230 7.79 8.12 -14.59
N ARG A 231 6.91 7.22 -15.00
CA ARG A 231 7.23 5.86 -15.47
C ARG A 231 7.64 5.80 -16.95
N GLY A 232 7.21 6.77 -17.75
CA GLY A 232 7.36 6.83 -19.20
C GLY A 232 6.30 6.06 -20.00
N ARG A 233 5.43 5.29 -19.33
CA ARG A 233 4.30 4.54 -19.92
C ARG A 233 3.21 4.29 -18.87
N GLU A 234 2.06 3.79 -19.32
CA GLU A 234 1.00 3.31 -18.41
C GLU A 234 1.48 2.09 -17.62
N ALA A 235 0.82 1.84 -16.49
CA ALA A 235 1.17 0.74 -15.61
C ALA A 235 0.79 -0.62 -16.21
N GLU A 236 1.65 -1.61 -16.00
CA GLU A 236 1.44 -2.99 -16.43
C GLU A 236 1.37 -3.92 -15.22
N ILE A 237 0.47 -4.91 -15.25
CA ILE A 237 0.19 -5.78 -14.10
C ILE A 237 1.29 -6.82 -13.85
N ASP A 238 2.16 -7.10 -14.82
CA ASP A 238 3.14 -8.17 -14.80
C ASP A 238 4.06 -8.14 -13.57
N ALA A 239 4.49 -6.95 -13.15
CA ALA A 239 5.33 -6.78 -11.97
C ALA A 239 4.60 -7.19 -10.68
N LEU A 240 3.33 -6.80 -10.55
CA LEU A 240 2.48 -7.20 -9.42
C LEU A 240 2.28 -8.72 -9.38
N LEU A 241 1.97 -9.33 -10.54
CA LEU A 241 1.79 -10.78 -10.64
C LEU A 241 3.07 -11.51 -10.20
N LYS A 242 4.24 -11.04 -10.64
CA LYS A 242 5.53 -11.63 -10.26
C LYS A 242 5.80 -11.51 -8.75
N VAL A 243 5.60 -10.32 -8.17
CA VAL A 243 5.83 -10.07 -6.74
C VAL A 243 4.90 -10.93 -5.87
N ARG A 244 3.68 -11.17 -6.33
CA ARG A 244 2.68 -11.99 -5.62
C ARG A 244 2.73 -13.48 -5.94
N GLY A 245 3.60 -13.92 -6.85
CA GLY A 245 3.69 -15.33 -7.28
C GLY A 245 2.47 -15.80 -8.08
N LEU A 246 1.85 -14.90 -8.85
CA LEU A 246 0.65 -15.12 -9.66
C LEU A 246 0.92 -15.03 -11.17
N ASP A 247 2.17 -14.98 -11.60
CA ASP A 247 2.59 -14.90 -13.01
C ASP A 247 2.60 -16.26 -13.73
N GLY A 248 2.20 -17.33 -13.04
CA GLY A 248 2.19 -18.69 -13.58
C GLY A 248 3.58 -19.33 -13.70
N SER A 249 4.64 -18.67 -13.22
CA SER A 249 5.96 -19.29 -13.11
C SER A 249 5.98 -20.30 -11.97
N SER A 250 6.56 -21.48 -12.21
CA SER A 250 6.96 -22.40 -11.14
C SER A 250 8.29 -21.91 -10.56
N ASP A 251 8.36 -21.66 -9.26
CA ASP A 251 9.62 -21.43 -8.54
C ASP A 251 10.62 -22.59 -8.73
#